data_AF-A0A401RMK8-F1
#
_entry.id   AF-A0A401RMK8-F1
#
_cell.length_a   1.000
_cell.length_b   1.000
_cell.length_c   1.000
_cell.angle_alpha   90.00
_cell.angle_beta   90.00
_cell.angle_gamma   90.00
#
_symmetry.space_group_name_H-M   'P 1'
#
loop_
_entity.id
_entity.type
_entity.pdbx_description
1 polymer ?
#
loop_
_entity_poly.entity_id
_entity_poly.type
_entity_poly.pdbx_seq_one_letter_code
_entity_poly.pdbx_strand_id
1 'polypeptide(L)'
;MNSRKGQSKRKRPQQDRAKRDRKAGSNTGAKIRQAACRALSRATQQLYKTNWRQLTREIMGAPTSSTCPLSKEELETCFHEKLSVPNQKSNINKYASYTGKVDDGSLMKSIEIEEVEAAIKQIDECSAAGPDGLKLQDIRTIHEQEETHLPHLFSLWLKSSTIPDSLSARIRTA
;
A
#
# COMPACT_ATOMS: atom_id res chain seq x y z
N MET A 1 -61.98 55.41 35.36
CA MET A 1 -61.52 55.85 34.02
C MET A 1 -60.27 56.69 34.21
N ASN A 2 -59.08 56.15 33.93
CA ASN A 2 -57.80 56.87 34.07
C ASN A 2 -56.87 56.59 32.87
N SER A 3 -56.80 57.59 32.00
CA SER A 3 -55.63 58.19 31.34
C SER A 3 -54.55 57.31 30.67
N ARG A 4 -54.55 57.34 29.33
CA ARG A 4 -53.41 57.04 28.44
C ARG A 4 -52.43 58.23 28.40
N LYS A 5 -51.14 57.98 28.61
CA LYS A 5 -49.97 58.79 28.18
C LYS A 5 -48.92 57.76 27.74
N GLY A 6 -48.30 57.75 26.58
CA GLY A 6 -47.98 58.79 25.60
C GLY A 6 -46.56 58.46 25.15
N GLN A 7 -46.41 57.81 23.99
CA GLN A 7 -45.16 57.22 23.50
C GLN A 7 -44.05 58.27 23.30
N SER A 8 -42.87 57.99 23.85
CA SER A 8 -41.66 58.79 23.74
C SER A 8 -41.06 58.73 22.33
N LYS A 9 -41.10 59.86 21.62
CA LYS A 9 -40.37 60.08 20.35
C LYS A 9 -38.90 60.35 20.65
N ARG A 10 -38.01 59.40 20.36
CA ARG A 10 -36.57 59.69 20.23
C ARG A 10 -36.22 59.90 18.76
N LYS A 11 -35.99 61.17 18.41
CA LYS A 11 -35.33 61.61 17.18
C LYS A 11 -33.95 60.93 17.08
N ARG A 12 -33.67 60.24 15.97
CA ARG A 12 -32.30 59.88 15.58
C ARG A 12 -31.75 60.99 14.70
N PRO A 13 -30.58 61.58 15.00
CA PRO A 13 -29.82 62.30 14.01
C PRO A 13 -29.19 61.29 13.04
N GLN A 14 -29.53 61.45 11.78
CA GLN A 14 -28.86 60.87 10.63
C GLN A 14 -27.67 61.77 10.27
N GLN A 15 -26.61 61.16 9.74
CA GLN A 15 -25.44 61.78 9.09
C GLN A 15 -24.29 62.19 10.02
N ASP A 16 -23.29 61.31 10.07
CA ASP A 16 -21.92 61.69 9.74
C ASP A 16 -21.29 60.55 8.92
N ARG A 17 -21.49 60.65 7.60
CA ARG A 17 -20.67 59.95 6.60
C ARG A 17 -19.63 60.94 6.11
N ALA A 18 -18.41 60.87 6.61
CA ALA A 18 -17.23 61.23 5.83
C ALA A 18 -15.98 60.64 6.51
N LYS A 19 -15.09 60.07 5.70
CA LYS A 19 -13.78 59.53 6.10
C LYS A 19 -13.80 58.15 6.76
N ARG A 20 -14.37 57.16 6.06
CA ARG A 20 -13.69 55.86 6.00
C ARG A 20 -12.70 55.95 4.87
N ASP A 21 -11.46 56.26 5.22
CA ASP A 21 -10.32 56.03 4.36
C ASP A 21 -10.45 54.63 3.78
N ARG A 22 -10.41 54.54 2.45
CA ARG A 22 -10.16 53.29 1.73
C ARG A 22 -8.81 52.78 2.21
N LYS A 23 -8.78 52.06 3.34
CA LYS A 23 -7.68 51.17 3.67
C LYS A 23 -7.72 50.10 2.60
N ALA A 24 -6.88 50.27 1.58
CA ALA A 24 -6.44 49.15 0.74
C ALA A 24 -6.11 48.03 1.72
N GLY A 25 -6.92 46.96 1.68
CA GLY A 25 -6.81 45.87 2.65
C GLY A 25 -5.37 45.39 2.61
N SER A 26 -4.66 45.47 3.74
CA SER A 26 -3.28 45.01 3.77
C SER A 26 -3.29 43.56 3.33
N ASN A 27 -2.59 43.28 2.24
CA ASN A 27 -2.37 41.93 1.75
C ASN A 27 -1.42 41.28 2.75
N THR A 28 -1.98 40.84 3.88
CA THR A 28 -1.25 40.15 4.92
C THR A 28 -0.54 38.99 4.26
N GLY A 29 0.76 38.77 4.52
CA GLY A 29 1.54 37.72 3.87
C GLY A 29 0.90 36.32 3.98
N ALA A 30 0.02 36.11 4.97
CA ALA A 30 -0.84 34.93 5.06
C ALA A 30 -1.81 34.77 3.88
N LYS A 31 -2.48 35.84 3.43
CA LYS A 31 -3.41 35.81 2.29
C LYS A 31 -2.67 35.54 0.97
N ILE A 32 -1.49 36.13 0.79
CA ILE A 32 -0.63 35.89 -0.39
C ILE A 32 -0.17 34.42 -0.41
N ARG A 33 0.34 33.91 0.72
CA ARG A 33 0.72 32.49 0.85
C ARG A 33 -0.46 31.55 0.58
N GLN A 34 -1.63 31.85 1.14
CA GLN A 34 -2.83 31.04 0.91
C GLN A 34 -3.27 31.05 -0.55
N ALA A 35 -3.20 32.19 -1.24
CA ALA A 35 -3.49 32.29 -2.66
C ALA A 35 -2.50 31.48 -3.50
N ALA A 36 -1.20 31.56 -3.18
CA ALA A 36 -0.16 30.76 -3.83
C ALA A 36 -0.38 29.25 -3.63
N CYS A 37 -0.66 28.81 -2.39
CA CYS A 37 -0.96 27.40 -2.12
C CYS A 37 -2.18 26.91 -2.91
N ARG A 38 -3.26 27.71 -2.99
CA ARG A 38 -4.46 27.36 -3.77
C ARG A 38 -4.17 27.29 -5.26
N ALA A 39 -3.35 28.21 -5.79
CA ALA A 39 -2.95 28.19 -7.20
C ALA A 39 -2.13 26.93 -7.52
N LEU A 40 -1.17 26.59 -6.65
CA LEU A 40 -0.37 25.36 -6.78
C LEU A 40 -1.27 24.12 -6.78
N SER A 41 -2.16 23.98 -5.79
CA SER A 41 -3.06 22.83 -5.72
C SER A 41 -3.94 22.68 -6.96
N ARG A 42 -4.42 23.79 -7.54
CA ARG A 42 -5.21 23.76 -8.79
C ARG A 42 -4.36 23.30 -9.98
N ALA A 43 -3.14 23.80 -10.11
CA ALA A 43 -2.21 23.40 -11.16
C ALA A 43 -1.87 21.91 -11.05
N THR A 44 -1.58 21.41 -9.84
CA THR A 44 -1.33 19.98 -9.57
C THR A 44 -2.54 19.12 -9.92
N GLN A 45 -3.76 19.54 -9.57
CA GLN A 45 -4.99 18.83 -9.93
C GLN A 45 -5.24 18.81 -11.44
N GLN A 46 -4.89 19.87 -12.16
CA GLN A 46 -4.95 19.89 -13.62
C GLN A 46 -3.95 18.92 -14.22
N LEU A 47 -2.69 18.94 -13.77
CA LEU A 47 -1.66 17.98 -14.21
C LEU A 47 -2.05 16.53 -13.93
N TYR A 48 -2.68 16.25 -12.78
CA TYR A 48 -3.19 14.91 -12.47
C TYR A 48 -4.15 14.40 -13.55
N LYS A 49 -5.05 15.27 -14.05
CA LYS A 49 -6.06 14.92 -15.04
C LYS A 49 -5.51 14.85 -16.47
N THR A 50 -4.56 15.72 -16.81
CA THR A 50 -4.08 15.86 -18.20
C THR A 50 -2.80 15.06 -18.47
N ASN A 51 -1.87 15.01 -17.51
CA ASN A 51 -0.58 14.36 -17.65
C ASN A 51 -0.05 13.83 -16.31
N TRP A 52 -0.65 12.73 -15.86
CA TRP A 52 -0.26 12.03 -14.63
C TRP A 52 1.25 11.71 -14.58
N ARG A 53 1.85 11.32 -15.70
CA ARG A 53 3.27 10.96 -15.77
C ARG A 53 4.18 12.13 -15.39
N GLN A 54 3.85 13.34 -15.87
CA GLN A 54 4.60 14.53 -15.52
C GLN A 54 4.43 14.89 -14.03
N LEU A 55 3.21 14.80 -13.51
CA LEU A 55 2.96 15.04 -12.08
C LEU A 55 3.76 14.08 -11.19
N THR A 56 3.79 12.79 -11.52
CA THR A 56 4.59 11.81 -10.76
C THR A 56 6.07 12.17 -10.76
N ARG A 57 6.62 12.64 -11.90
CA ARG A 57 8.01 13.10 -11.97
C ARG A 57 8.28 14.31 -11.06
N GLU A 58 7.39 15.31 -11.09
CA GLU A 58 7.50 16.50 -10.22
C GLU A 58 7.47 16.11 -8.73
N ILE A 59 6.57 15.19 -8.33
CA ILE A 59 6.49 14.70 -6.95
C ILE A 59 7.77 13.96 -6.54
N MET A 60 8.31 13.14 -7.44
CA MET A 60 9.53 12.36 -7.18
C MET A 60 10.82 13.17 -7.31
N GLY A 61 10.73 14.48 -7.64
CA GLY A 61 11.91 15.33 -7.89
C GLY A 61 12.73 14.87 -9.10
N ALA A 62 12.12 14.13 -10.03
CA ALA A 62 12.79 13.61 -11.21
C ALA A 62 12.93 14.72 -12.28
N PRO A 63 14.05 14.75 -13.04
CA PRO A 63 14.24 15.70 -14.12
C PRO A 63 13.11 15.62 -15.16
N THR A 64 12.74 16.77 -15.72
CA THR A 64 11.73 16.86 -16.80
C THR A 64 12.25 16.27 -18.12
N SER A 65 13.57 16.24 -18.30
CA SER A 65 14.24 15.58 -19.42
C SER A 65 14.15 14.06 -19.29
N SER A 66 13.66 13.39 -20.33
CA SER A 66 13.75 11.93 -20.48
C SER A 66 15.13 11.46 -20.94
N THR A 67 16.00 12.38 -21.33
CA THR A 67 17.35 12.06 -21.82
C THR A 67 18.29 11.97 -20.62
N CYS A 68 18.78 10.77 -20.36
CA CYS A 68 19.85 10.55 -19.39
C CYS A 68 21.12 11.26 -19.90
N PRO A 69 21.77 12.09 -19.08
CA PRO A 69 23.02 12.74 -19.47
C PRO A 69 24.20 11.74 -19.56
N LEU A 70 24.03 10.54 -19.01
CA LEU A 70 25.01 9.47 -19.04
C LEU A 70 24.66 8.46 -20.14
N SER A 71 25.71 7.97 -20.80
CA SER A 71 25.62 6.80 -21.67
C SER A 71 25.24 5.54 -20.87
N LYS A 72 24.80 4.49 -21.58
CA LYS A 72 24.39 3.23 -20.94
C LYS A 72 25.57 2.59 -20.21
N GLU A 73 26.75 2.63 -20.82
CA GLU A 73 27.99 2.06 -20.30
C GLU A 73 28.45 2.76 -19.01
N GLU A 74 28.36 4.09 -18.97
CA GLU A 74 28.67 4.88 -17.76
C GLU A 74 27.67 4.60 -16.63
N LEU A 75 26.39 4.40 -16.97
CA LEU A 75 25.36 4.09 -15.99
C LEU A 75 25.56 2.71 -15.37
N GLU A 76 25.86 1.69 -16.19
CA GLU A 76 26.16 0.32 -15.75
C GLU A 76 27.39 0.30 -14.84
N THR A 77 28.45 1.02 -15.22
CA THR A 77 29.66 1.14 -14.39
C THR A 77 29.34 1.79 -13.04
N CYS A 78 28.57 2.89 -13.03
CA CYS A 78 28.18 3.57 -11.80
C CYS A 78 27.33 2.67 -10.88
N PHE A 79 26.41 1.87 -11.44
CA PHE A 79 25.64 0.90 -10.66
C PHE A 79 26.54 -0.20 -10.10
N HIS A 80 27.44 -0.75 -10.90
CA HIS A 80 28.38 -1.77 -10.44
C HIS A 80 29.26 -1.25 -9.30
N GLU A 81 29.81 -0.05 -9.42
CA GLU A 81 30.60 0.58 -8.36
C GLU A 81 29.77 0.79 -7.08
N LYS A 82 28.55 1.31 -7.19
CA LYS A 82 27.68 1.54 -6.01
C LYS A 82 27.22 0.25 -5.34
N LEU A 83 26.96 -0.80 -6.11
CA LEU A 83 26.46 -2.08 -5.60
C LEU A 83 27.56 -3.02 -5.13
N SER A 84 28.79 -2.86 -5.63
CA SER A 84 29.96 -3.63 -5.16
C SER A 84 30.42 -3.23 -3.77
N VAL A 85 30.16 -1.99 -3.34
CA VAL A 85 30.51 -1.52 -2.00
C VAL A 85 29.37 -1.87 -1.02
N PRO A 86 29.63 -2.65 0.04
CA PRO A 86 28.64 -2.91 1.08
C PRO A 86 28.14 -1.59 1.68
N ASN A 87 26.82 -1.42 1.71
CA ASN A 87 26.21 -0.18 2.23
C ASN A 87 26.40 -0.07 3.75
N GLN A 88 27.52 0.50 4.19
CA GLN A 88 27.79 0.76 5.61
C GLN A 88 26.85 1.80 6.24
N LYS A 89 26.05 2.53 5.44
CA LYS A 89 25.08 3.51 5.92
C LYS A 89 23.69 2.93 6.16
N SER A 90 23.40 1.71 5.69
CA SER A 90 22.19 1.03 6.14
C SER A 90 22.37 0.74 7.62
N ASN A 91 21.63 1.46 8.46
CA ASN A 91 21.60 1.26 9.90
C ASN A 91 20.78 -0.01 10.16
N ILE A 92 21.31 -1.17 9.72
CA ILE A 92 20.67 -2.48 9.86
C ILE A 92 20.44 -2.78 11.35
N ASN A 93 21.25 -2.16 12.23
CA ASN A 93 21.15 -2.18 13.68
C ASN A 93 19.78 -1.69 14.23
N LYS A 94 18.99 -0.94 13.45
CA LYS A 94 17.62 -0.54 13.82
C LYS A 94 16.57 -1.56 13.40
N TYR A 95 16.89 -2.41 12.44
CA TYR A 95 16.05 -3.55 12.13
C TYR A 95 16.32 -4.60 13.19
N ALA A 96 15.26 -5.30 13.62
CA ALA A 96 15.45 -6.44 14.50
C ALA A 96 16.45 -7.39 13.84
N SER A 97 17.54 -7.71 14.55
CA SER A 97 18.40 -8.81 14.15
C SER A 97 17.48 -10.01 13.93
N TYR A 98 17.44 -10.52 12.70
CA TYR A 98 16.64 -11.69 12.40
C TYR A 98 17.19 -12.84 13.25
N THR A 99 16.45 -13.20 14.29
CA THR A 99 16.74 -14.32 15.19
C THR A 99 16.21 -15.64 14.64
N GLY A 100 15.53 -15.60 13.49
CA GLY A 100 15.18 -16.81 12.77
C GLY A 100 16.43 -17.49 12.25
N LYS A 101 16.38 -18.82 12.13
CA LYS A 101 17.38 -19.55 11.36
C LYS A 101 17.36 -18.98 9.93
N VAL A 102 18.53 -18.69 9.37
CA VAL A 102 18.68 -18.52 7.93
C VAL A 102 18.07 -19.77 7.31
N ASP A 103 17.03 -19.60 6.49
CA ASP A 103 16.45 -20.70 5.76
C ASP A 103 17.55 -21.31 4.89
N ASP A 104 17.92 -22.56 5.16
CA ASP A 104 19.05 -23.26 4.51
C ASP A 104 18.75 -23.65 3.05
N GLY A 105 17.71 -23.06 2.46
CA GLY A 105 17.00 -23.63 1.32
C GLY A 105 16.01 -24.72 1.74
N SER A 106 15.59 -24.75 3.01
CA SER A 106 14.67 -25.74 3.57
C SER A 106 13.32 -25.66 2.90
N LEU A 107 12.92 -24.46 2.47
CA LEU A 107 11.68 -24.23 1.74
C LEU A 107 11.65 -24.94 0.38
N MET A 108 12.79 -25.36 -0.17
CA MET A 108 12.89 -26.13 -1.41
C MET A 108 13.02 -27.64 -1.20
N LYS A 109 13.11 -28.11 0.05
CA LYS A 109 13.11 -29.54 0.36
C LYS A 109 11.73 -30.10 0.00
N SER A 110 11.73 -31.34 -0.49
CA SER A 110 10.45 -32.02 -0.76
C SER A 110 9.81 -32.34 0.59
N ILE A 111 8.50 -32.16 0.69
CA ILE A 111 7.78 -32.43 1.94
C ILE A 111 7.89 -33.92 2.26
N GLU A 112 8.23 -34.22 3.52
CA GLU A 112 8.29 -35.58 4.04
C GLU A 112 6.87 -36.06 4.41
N ILE A 113 6.65 -37.38 4.39
CA ILE A 113 5.33 -37.97 4.68
C ILE A 113 4.95 -37.69 6.14
N GLU A 114 5.94 -37.75 7.03
CA GLU A 114 5.84 -37.49 8.46
C GLU A 114 5.38 -36.07 8.76
N GLU A 115 5.79 -35.09 7.94
CA GLU A 115 5.36 -33.70 8.07
C GLU A 115 3.88 -33.54 7.73
N VAL A 116 3.40 -34.23 6.68
CA VAL A 116 1.98 -34.23 6.30
C VAL A 116 1.13 -34.92 7.35
N GLU A 117 1.58 -36.05 7.88
CA GLU A 117 0.89 -36.74 8.98
C GLU A 117 0.78 -35.87 10.23
N ALA A 118 1.89 -35.22 10.63
CA ALA A 118 1.90 -34.34 11.78
C ALA A 118 0.95 -33.16 11.58
N ALA A 119 0.92 -32.58 10.38
CA ALA A 119 0.01 -31.49 10.04
C ALA A 119 -1.46 -31.93 10.11
N ILE A 120 -1.81 -33.08 9.53
CA ILE A 120 -3.19 -33.62 9.56
C ILE A 120 -3.65 -33.91 11.01
N LYS A 121 -2.73 -34.40 11.86
CA LYS A 121 -3.00 -34.67 13.28
C LYS A 121 -3.16 -33.37 14.11
N GLN A 122 -2.53 -32.28 13.69
CA GLN A 122 -2.59 -30.99 14.40
C GLN A 122 -3.87 -30.19 14.12
N ILE A 123 -4.53 -30.43 12.99
CA ILE A 123 -5.76 -29.72 12.61
C ILE A 123 -6.92 -30.15 13.51
N ASP A 124 -7.68 -29.17 14.01
CA ASP A 124 -8.87 -29.40 14.82
C ASP A 124 -9.95 -30.17 14.03
N GLU A 125 -10.57 -31.16 14.68
CA GLU A 125 -11.56 -32.04 14.04
C GLU A 125 -12.83 -31.28 13.63
N CYS A 126 -13.12 -30.15 14.30
CA CYS A 126 -14.26 -29.30 14.01
C CYS A 126 -13.96 -28.21 12.98
N SER A 127 -12.85 -28.31 12.25
CA SER A 127 -12.48 -27.33 11.22
C SER A 127 -13.55 -27.20 10.14
N ALA A 128 -13.88 -25.95 9.80
CA ALA A 128 -14.82 -25.65 8.73
C ALA A 128 -14.30 -26.16 7.38
N ALA A 129 -15.22 -26.50 6.48
CA ALA A 129 -14.88 -26.91 5.12
C ALA A 129 -14.19 -25.76 4.37
N GLY A 130 -13.25 -26.13 3.50
CA GLY A 130 -12.59 -25.20 2.60
C GLY A 130 -13.55 -24.61 1.55
N PRO A 131 -13.07 -23.64 0.73
CA PRO A 131 -13.86 -23.07 -0.37
C PRO A 131 -14.20 -24.08 -1.47
N ASP A 132 -13.47 -25.20 -1.52
CA ASP A 132 -13.72 -26.38 -2.34
C ASP A 132 -14.77 -27.34 -1.74
N GLY A 133 -15.23 -27.08 -0.52
CA GLY A 133 -16.22 -27.91 0.18
C GLY A 133 -15.63 -29.13 0.88
N LEU A 134 -14.31 -29.36 0.79
CA LEU A 134 -13.64 -30.49 1.42
C LEU A 134 -13.42 -30.24 2.91
N LYS A 135 -13.66 -31.29 3.71
CA LYS A 135 -13.42 -31.32 5.15
C LYS A 135 -12.14 -32.09 5.48
N LEU A 136 -11.70 -31.98 6.74
CA LEU A 136 -10.54 -32.74 7.24
C LEU A 136 -10.70 -34.26 7.06
N GLN A 137 -11.93 -34.78 7.16
CA GLN A 137 -12.22 -36.21 6.95
C GLN A 137 -11.88 -36.64 5.52
N ASP A 138 -12.24 -35.83 4.53
CA ASP A 138 -11.97 -36.13 3.12
C ASP A 138 -10.46 -36.12 2.85
N ILE A 139 -9.73 -35.18 3.45
CA ILE A 139 -8.25 -35.12 3.39
C ILE A 139 -7.61 -36.36 4.04
N ARG A 140 -8.13 -36.80 5.20
CA ARG A 140 -7.68 -38.04 5.86
C ARG A 140 -7.92 -39.25 4.96
N THR A 141 -9.08 -39.36 4.33
CA THR A 141 -9.39 -40.46 3.41
C THR A 141 -8.47 -40.47 2.19
N ILE A 142 -8.16 -39.31 1.61
CA ILE A 142 -7.19 -39.21 0.51
C ILE A 142 -5.80 -39.66 0.96
N HIS A 143 -5.38 -39.26 2.17
CA HIS A 143 -4.08 -39.63 2.72
C HIS A 143 -3.98 -41.12 3.03
N GLU A 144 -5.02 -41.73 3.59
CA GLU A 144 -5.09 -43.17 3.90
C GLU A 144 -5.12 -44.03 2.63
N GLN A 145 -5.69 -43.54 1.53
CA GLN A 145 -5.68 -44.24 0.23
C GLN A 145 -4.30 -44.24 -0.43
N GLU A 146 -3.57 -43.12 -0.35
CA GLU A 146 -2.26 -42.97 -0.96
C GLU A 146 -1.39 -41.98 -0.16
N GLU A 147 -0.60 -42.52 0.78
CA GLU A 147 0.20 -41.73 1.73
C GLU A 147 1.15 -40.74 1.05
N THR A 148 1.64 -41.08 -0.14
CA THR A 148 2.61 -40.28 -0.91
C THR A 148 1.97 -39.21 -1.79
N HIS A 149 0.64 -39.25 -2.01
CA HIS A 149 -0.03 -38.39 -2.97
C HIS A 149 -0.01 -36.91 -2.56
N LEU A 150 -0.32 -36.62 -1.29
CA LEU A 150 -0.33 -35.25 -0.76
C LEU A 150 1.08 -34.62 -0.71
N PRO A 151 2.11 -35.28 -0.14
CA PRO A 151 3.49 -34.77 -0.19
C PRO A 151 4.00 -34.53 -1.62
N HIS A 152 3.68 -35.44 -2.55
CA HIS A 152 4.10 -35.34 -3.94
C HIS A 152 3.43 -34.17 -4.67
N LEU A 153 2.12 -34.01 -4.49
CA LEU A 153 1.35 -32.94 -5.09
C LEU A 153 1.79 -31.57 -4.57
N PHE A 154 2.05 -31.45 -3.27
CA PHE A 154 2.59 -30.23 -2.69
C PHE A 154 3.99 -29.92 -3.23
N SER A 155 4.87 -30.92 -3.30
CA SER A 155 6.24 -30.74 -3.83
C SER A 155 6.24 -30.34 -5.31
N LEU A 156 5.32 -30.89 -6.11
CA LEU A 156 5.12 -30.50 -7.50
C LEU A 156 4.60 -29.07 -7.62
N TRP A 157 3.62 -28.69 -6.81
CA TRP A 157 3.11 -27.32 -6.78
C TRP A 157 4.20 -26.32 -6.39
N LEU A 158 5.00 -26.64 -5.37
CA LEU A 158 6.11 -25.81 -4.92
C LEU A 158 7.17 -25.60 -6.02
N LYS A 159 7.49 -26.64 -6.78
CA LYS A 159 8.50 -26.59 -7.86
C LYS A 159 8.00 -25.94 -9.15
N SER A 160 6.73 -26.14 -9.52
CA SER A 160 6.22 -25.77 -10.85
C SER A 160 5.13 -24.70 -10.83
N SER A 161 4.62 -24.33 -9.66
CA SER A 161 3.44 -23.45 -9.49
C SER A 161 2.17 -23.95 -10.21
N THR A 162 2.19 -25.18 -10.72
CA THR A 162 1.10 -25.79 -11.49
C THR A 162 0.87 -27.21 -11.00
N ILE A 163 -0.38 -27.59 -10.76
CA ILE A 163 -0.74 -28.97 -10.43
C ILE A 163 -1.21 -29.64 -11.73
N PRO A 164 -0.59 -30.75 -12.17
CA PRO A 164 -1.06 -31.49 -13.34
C PRO A 164 -2.51 -31.94 -13.19
N ASP A 165 -3.30 -31.83 -14.26
CA ASP A 165 -4.72 -32.17 -14.24
C ASP A 165 -4.97 -33.63 -13.82
N SER A 166 -4.05 -34.55 -14.16
CA SER A 166 -4.10 -35.96 -13.78
C SER A 166 -4.09 -36.21 -12.27
N LEU A 167 -3.41 -35.34 -11.50
CA LEU A 167 -3.34 -35.41 -10.04
C LEU A 167 -4.51 -34.63 -9.39
N SER A 168 -4.95 -33.54 -10.02
CA SER A 168 -6.09 -32.75 -9.54
C SER A 168 -7.43 -33.49 -9.69
N ALA A 169 -7.56 -34.36 -10.69
CA ALA A 169 -8.80 -35.08 -10.97
C ALA A 169 -9.23 -35.99 -9.81
N ARG A 170 -8.27 -36.55 -9.07
CA ARG A 170 -8.52 -37.45 -7.93
C ARG A 170 -9.06 -36.71 -6.70
N ILE A 171 -8.62 -35.47 -6.47
CA ILE A 171 -9.13 -34.62 -5.40
C ILE A 171 -10.57 -34.17 -5.69
N ARG A 172 -10.93 -34.00 -6.96
CA ARG A 172 -12.29 -33.59 -7.38
C ARG A 172 -13.34 -34.70 -7.30
N THR A 173 -12.91 -35.96 -7.14
CA THR A 173 -13.79 -37.14 -7.08
C THR A 173 -13.97 -37.70 -5.68
N ALA A 174 -13.22 -37.20 -4.70
CA ALA A 174 -13.41 -37.47 -3.27
C ALA A 174 -14.50 -36.53 -2.73
#